data_AF-A0A0P8C8I4-F1
#
_entry.id   AF-A0A0P8C8I4-F1
#
_cell.length_a   1.000
_cell.length_b   1.000
_cell.length_c   1.000
_cell.angle_alpha   90.00
_cell.angle_beta   90.00
_cell.angle_gamma   90.00
#
_symmetry.space_group_name_H-M   'P 1'
#
loop_
_entity.id
_entity.type
_entity.pdbx_description
1 polymer ?
#
loop_
_entity_poly.entity_id
_entity_poly.type
_entity_poly.pdbx_seq_one_letter_code
_entity_poly.pdbx_strand_id
1 'polypeptide(L)'
;MRILIAAAFAVVAACGPAEAPAPAPSEAPPAEWTVTPDLSPPGEAEFRAAWADQCGVPESEVGSALCKASALGSEEFSCDFALGDDDYRRFSADLTRGTDSWVLADPETACTVADPD
;
A
#
# COMPACT_ATOMS: atom_id res chain seq x y z
N MET A 1 67.23 36.88 23.43
CA MET A 1 66.74 37.40 22.14
C MET A 1 67.77 37.00 21.10
N ARG A 2 67.55 36.17 20.09
CA ARG A 2 66.38 35.48 19.52
C ARG A 2 67.02 34.43 18.59
N ILE A 3 66.67 33.14 18.76
CA ILE A 3 66.32 32.14 17.72
C ILE A 3 67.40 31.90 16.62
N LEU A 4 67.90 30.68 16.30
CA LEU A 4 67.19 29.63 15.56
C LEU A 4 68.03 28.34 15.39
N ILE A 5 67.42 27.20 15.77
CA ILE A 5 67.20 25.98 14.96
C ILE A 5 68.47 25.18 14.57
N ALA A 6 68.85 24.08 15.22
CA ALA A 6 68.16 22.81 15.53
C ALA A 6 67.74 21.96 14.31
N ALA A 7 68.16 20.69 14.35
CA ALA A 7 67.68 19.55 13.57
C ALA A 7 68.20 19.41 12.13
N ALA A 8 69.41 18.84 12.02
CA ALA A 8 69.81 18.08 10.85
C ALA A 8 69.02 16.76 10.79
N PHE A 9 68.35 16.58 9.67
CA PHE A 9 67.61 15.41 9.20
C PHE A 9 68.33 14.07 9.39
N ALA A 10 67.59 13.07 9.85
CA ALA A 10 67.77 11.68 9.40
C ALA A 10 66.39 10.99 9.41
N VAL A 11 65.77 10.99 8.24
CA VAL A 11 64.46 10.36 7.97
C VAL A 11 64.65 8.85 7.99
N VAL A 12 63.89 8.18 8.84
CA VAL A 12 63.83 6.71 8.96
C VAL A 12 63.26 6.14 7.68
N ALA A 13 64.07 5.37 6.96
CA ALA A 13 63.62 4.54 5.85
C ALA A 13 63.08 3.20 6.35
N ALA A 14 61.93 2.81 5.77
CA ALA A 14 61.42 1.45 5.58
C ALA A 14 60.94 0.64 6.81
N CYS A 15 59.63 0.44 6.93
CA CYS A 15 58.96 -0.84 6.62
C CYS A 15 57.52 -0.79 7.16
N GLY A 16 56.58 -0.33 6.33
CA GLY A 16 55.15 -0.59 6.51
C GLY A 16 54.70 -1.38 5.27
N PRO A 17 53.90 -2.44 5.41
CA PRO A 17 53.43 -3.20 4.26
C PRO A 17 52.68 -2.25 3.33
N ALA A 18 52.99 -2.32 2.03
CA ALA A 18 52.21 -1.64 1.02
C ALA A 18 50.77 -2.14 1.12
N GLU A 19 49.87 -1.31 1.64
CA GLU A 19 48.44 -1.56 1.62
C GLU A 19 48.03 -1.77 0.17
N ALA A 20 47.53 -2.98 -0.12
CA ALA A 20 46.90 -3.27 -1.39
C ALA A 20 45.76 -2.26 -1.59
N PRO A 21 45.58 -1.71 -2.81
CA PRO A 21 44.51 -0.77 -3.07
C PRO A 21 43.17 -1.40 -2.67
N ALA A 22 42.44 -0.72 -1.78
CA ALA A 22 41.09 -1.12 -1.39
C ALA A 22 40.22 -1.25 -2.65
N PRO A 23 39.33 -2.25 -2.72
CA PRO A 23 38.38 -2.36 -3.83
C PRO A 23 37.58 -1.06 -3.91
N ALA A 24 37.54 -0.46 -5.10
CA ALA A 24 36.77 0.76 -5.34
C ALA A 24 35.29 0.49 -4.99
N PRO A 25 34.56 1.45 -4.38
CA PRO A 25 33.14 1.31 -4.13
C PRO A 25 32.40 0.98 -5.43
N SER A 26 31.81 -0.22 -5.49
CA SER A 26 30.92 -0.61 -6.57
C SER A 26 29.60 0.13 -6.35
N GLU A 27 29.26 1.03 -7.25
CA GLU A 27 27.94 1.67 -7.28
C GLU A 27 26.89 0.60 -7.57
N ALA A 28 25.99 0.34 -6.63
CA ALA A 28 24.85 -0.53 -6.85
C ALA A 28 23.90 0.17 -7.83
N PRO A 29 23.30 -0.55 -8.81
CA PRO A 29 22.31 0.05 -9.70
C PRO A 29 21.17 0.66 -8.87
N PRO A 30 20.58 1.79 -9.32
CA PRO A 30 19.44 2.38 -8.65
C PRO A 30 18.32 1.35 -8.48
N ALA A 31 17.74 1.28 -7.28
CA ALA A 31 16.55 0.45 -7.06
C ALA A 31 15.43 0.96 -7.98
N GLU A 32 14.94 0.07 -8.84
CA GLU A 32 13.79 0.32 -9.70
C GLU A 32 12.54 0.22 -8.83
N TRP A 33 11.85 1.34 -8.59
CA TRP A 33 10.55 1.32 -7.91
C TRP A 33 9.49 0.90 -8.92
N THR A 34 8.95 -0.30 -8.78
CA THR A 34 7.74 -0.68 -9.50
C THR A 34 6.59 0.14 -8.92
N VAL A 35 6.07 1.08 -9.71
CA VAL A 35 4.81 1.75 -9.39
C VAL A 35 3.71 0.71 -9.59
N THR A 36 3.23 0.11 -8.50
CA THR A 36 1.98 -0.65 -8.55
C THR A 36 0.90 0.33 -9.00
N PRO A 37 0.12 0.00 -10.04
CA PRO A 37 -0.97 0.88 -10.48
C PRO A 37 -1.87 1.20 -9.28
N ASP A 38 -2.13 2.49 -9.09
CA ASP A 38 -3.07 2.99 -8.09
C ASP A 38 -4.46 2.48 -8.47
N LEU A 39 -4.86 1.33 -7.91
CA LEU A 39 -6.25 0.88 -7.92
C LEU A 39 -6.98 1.79 -6.94
N SER A 40 -7.52 2.88 -7.46
CA SER A 40 -8.44 3.72 -6.69
C SER A 40 -9.57 2.84 -6.15
N PRO A 41 -9.98 3.04 -4.88
CA PRO A 41 -11.04 2.24 -4.28
C PRO A 41 -12.34 2.36 -5.08
N PRO A 42 -13.19 1.31 -5.07
CA PRO A 42 -14.53 1.42 -5.63
C PRO A 42 -15.27 2.58 -4.99
N GLY A 43 -15.98 3.34 -5.81
CA GLY A 43 -16.90 4.35 -5.33
C GLY A 43 -18.17 3.72 -4.76
N GLU A 44 -19.02 4.57 -4.20
CA GLU A 44 -20.31 4.17 -3.67
C GLU A 44 -21.21 3.53 -4.73
N ALA A 45 -21.22 4.08 -5.95
CA ALA A 45 -22.04 3.56 -7.05
C ALA A 45 -21.63 2.13 -7.43
N GLU A 46 -20.33 1.86 -7.47
CA GLU A 46 -19.79 0.54 -7.74
C GLU A 46 -20.17 -0.46 -6.64
N PHE A 47 -20.16 -0.04 -5.38
CA PHE A 47 -20.63 -0.87 -4.27
C PHE A 47 -22.13 -1.15 -4.36
N ARG A 48 -22.97 -0.13 -4.63
CA ARG A 48 -24.43 -0.32 -4.79
C ARG A 48 -24.75 -1.33 -5.89
N ALA A 49 -24.08 -1.20 -7.04
CA ALA A 49 -24.27 -2.09 -8.17
C ALA A 49 -23.88 -3.54 -7.82
N ALA A 50 -22.71 -3.73 -7.19
CA ALA A 50 -22.25 -5.05 -6.75
C ALA A 50 -23.19 -5.68 -5.72
N TRP A 51 -23.68 -4.88 -4.76
CA TRP A 51 -24.64 -5.32 -3.74
C TRP A 51 -25.98 -5.73 -4.34
N ALA A 52 -26.55 -4.88 -5.19
CA ALA A 52 -27.83 -5.12 -5.85
C ALA A 52 -27.80 -6.37 -6.74
N ASP A 53 -26.73 -6.52 -7.53
CA ASP A 53 -26.55 -7.66 -8.44
C ASP A 53 -26.44 -8.99 -7.68
N GLN A 54 -25.61 -9.04 -6.64
CA GLN A 54 -25.30 -10.29 -5.95
C GLN A 54 -26.30 -10.65 -4.85
N CYS A 55 -26.91 -9.65 -4.19
CA CYS A 55 -27.94 -9.88 -3.17
C CYS A 55 -29.35 -9.90 -3.74
N GLY A 56 -29.55 -9.55 -5.01
CA GLY A 56 -30.88 -9.56 -5.65
C GLY A 56 -31.82 -8.48 -5.13
N VAL A 57 -31.27 -7.34 -4.70
CA VAL A 57 -31.99 -6.24 -4.05
C VAL A 57 -31.87 -4.94 -4.86
N PRO A 58 -32.74 -3.94 -4.65
CA PRO A 58 -32.60 -2.67 -5.36
C PRO A 58 -31.35 -1.88 -4.91
N GLU A 59 -30.67 -1.20 -5.84
CA GLU A 59 -29.51 -0.34 -5.52
C GLU A 59 -29.83 0.74 -4.47
N SER A 60 -31.08 1.22 -4.44
CA SER A 60 -31.54 2.22 -3.46
C SER A 60 -31.58 1.70 -2.03
N GLU A 61 -31.45 0.39 -1.82
CA GLU A 61 -31.35 -0.17 -0.48
C GLU A 61 -30.07 0.26 0.22
N VAL A 62 -28.98 0.50 -0.52
CA VAL A 62 -27.76 1.05 0.06
C VAL A 62 -27.83 2.57 0.03
N GLY A 63 -28.06 3.18 1.20
CA GLY A 63 -28.15 4.62 1.37
C GLY A 63 -26.81 5.31 1.11
N SER A 64 -25.74 4.82 1.74
CA SER A 64 -24.37 5.32 1.53
C SER A 64 -23.32 4.21 1.69
N ALA A 65 -22.18 4.36 1.01
CA ALA A 65 -21.05 3.44 1.13
C ALA A 65 -19.72 4.18 0.97
N LEU A 66 -18.71 3.72 1.70
CA LEU A 66 -17.34 4.21 1.55
C LEU A 66 -16.38 3.03 1.68
N CYS A 67 -15.61 2.84 0.62
CA CYS A 67 -14.65 1.76 0.46
C CYS A 67 -13.23 2.23 0.71
N LYS A 68 -12.42 1.36 1.31
CA LYS A 68 -11.01 1.58 1.62
C LYS A 68 -10.22 0.32 1.29
N ALA A 69 -8.98 0.48 0.84
CA ALA A 69 -8.10 -0.66 0.60
C ALA A 69 -7.89 -1.45 1.90
N SER A 70 -8.07 -2.77 1.85
CA SER A 70 -7.89 -3.63 3.04
C SER A 70 -6.43 -3.69 3.49
N ALA A 71 -5.49 -3.53 2.54
CA ALA A 71 -4.06 -3.39 2.81
C ALA A 71 -3.37 -2.60 1.69
N LEU A 72 -2.12 -2.16 1.94
CA LEU A 72 -1.29 -1.49 0.94
C LEU A 72 -1.02 -2.43 -0.24
N GLY A 73 -1.44 -2.03 -1.44
CA GLY A 73 -1.30 -2.84 -2.66
C GLY A 73 -2.29 -4.02 -2.75
N SER A 74 -3.33 -4.04 -1.91
CA SER A 74 -4.41 -5.02 -1.99
C SER A 74 -5.32 -4.75 -3.19
N GLU A 75 -5.81 -5.82 -3.81
CA GLU A 75 -6.90 -5.78 -4.79
C GLU A 75 -8.28 -5.93 -4.14
N GLU A 76 -8.29 -6.05 -2.80
CA GLU A 76 -9.47 -6.18 -1.95
C GLU A 76 -9.71 -4.87 -1.19
N PHE A 77 -10.97 -4.47 -1.13
CA PHE A 77 -11.44 -3.23 -0.54
C PHE A 77 -12.57 -3.51 0.44
N SER A 78 -12.42 -3.02 1.68
CA SER A 78 -13.47 -3.09 2.68
C SER A 78 -14.36 -1.86 2.58
N CYS A 79 -15.67 -2.08 2.44
CA CYS A 79 -16.67 -1.05 2.29
C CYS A 79 -17.60 -1.05 3.50
N ASP A 80 -17.57 0.02 4.31
CA ASP A 80 -18.67 0.23 5.26
C ASP A 80 -19.82 0.96 4.57
N PHE A 81 -21.04 0.51 4.84
CA PHE A 81 -22.25 0.94 4.15
C PHE A 81 -23.46 0.96 5.09
N ALA A 82 -24.47 1.75 4.71
CA ALA A 82 -25.73 1.89 5.41
C ALA A 82 -26.87 1.38 4.55
N LEU A 83 -27.89 0.80 5.21
CA LEU A 83 -29.08 0.28 4.55
C LEU A 83 -30.29 1.19 4.79
N GLY A 84 -31.12 1.36 3.76
CA GLY A 84 -32.26 2.27 3.74
C GLY A 84 -31.87 3.70 4.08
N ASP A 85 -32.60 4.30 5.02
CA ASP A 85 -32.40 5.65 5.53
C ASP A 85 -31.40 5.72 6.72
N ASP A 86 -30.62 4.67 6.99
CA ASP A 86 -29.59 4.72 8.04
C ASP A 86 -28.40 5.61 7.61
N ASP A 87 -27.95 6.48 8.51
CA ASP A 87 -26.81 7.39 8.26
C ASP A 87 -25.48 6.83 8.79
N TYR A 88 -25.48 5.71 9.50
CA TYR A 88 -24.37 5.31 10.37
C TYR A 88 -23.40 4.29 9.77
N ARG A 89 -23.59 3.87 8.50
CA ARG A 89 -22.72 2.92 7.79
C ARG A 89 -22.24 1.76 8.67
N ARG A 90 -23.18 1.11 9.37
CA ARG A 90 -22.88 0.13 10.43
C ARG A 90 -22.53 -1.25 9.91
N PHE A 91 -22.78 -1.48 8.63
CA PHE A 91 -22.50 -2.75 7.97
C PHE A 91 -21.19 -2.63 7.20
N SER A 92 -20.48 -3.73 7.06
CA SER A 92 -19.24 -3.79 6.28
C SER A 92 -19.28 -5.02 5.40
N ALA A 93 -18.81 -4.87 4.17
CA ALA A 93 -18.63 -5.96 3.22
C ALA A 93 -17.40 -5.67 2.35
N ASP A 94 -16.70 -6.73 1.96
CA ASP A 94 -15.49 -6.61 1.17
C ASP A 94 -15.81 -6.79 -0.32
N LEU A 95 -15.21 -5.94 -1.14
CA LEU A 95 -15.22 -6.03 -2.60
C LEU A 95 -13.86 -6.51 -3.09
N THR A 96 -13.91 -7.40 -4.07
CA THR A 96 -12.74 -7.83 -4.84
C THR A 96 -12.93 -7.55 -6.33
N ARG A 97 -11.84 -7.48 -7.06
CA ARG A 97 -11.86 -7.19 -8.49
C ARG A 97 -12.33 -8.42 -9.27
N GLY A 98 -13.51 -8.31 -9.89
CA GLY A 98 -13.96 -9.24 -10.91
C GLY A 98 -13.33 -8.95 -12.28
N THR A 99 -13.80 -9.65 -13.32
CA THR A 99 -13.29 -9.47 -14.69
C THR A 99 -13.56 -8.08 -15.24
N ASP A 100 -14.79 -7.56 -15.05
CA ASP A 100 -15.23 -6.28 -15.60
C ASP A 100 -15.86 -5.35 -14.53
N SER A 101 -16.17 -5.88 -13.34
CA SER A 101 -16.87 -5.18 -12.26
C SER A 101 -16.30 -5.57 -10.90
N TRP A 102 -16.72 -4.84 -9.85
CA TRP A 102 -16.46 -5.23 -8.48
C TRP A 102 -17.46 -6.30 -8.04
N VAL A 103 -16.99 -7.28 -7.28
CA VAL A 103 -17.81 -8.39 -6.76
C VAL A 103 -17.62 -8.50 -5.25
N LEU A 104 -18.63 -9.00 -4.53
CA LEU A 104 -18.54 -9.21 -3.09
C LEU A 104 -17.60 -10.40 -2.86
N ALA A 105 -16.67 -10.25 -1.92
CA ALA A 105 -15.75 -11.32 -1.56
C ALA A 105 -16.50 -12.52 -0.95
N ASP A 106 -17.55 -12.25 -0.19
CA ASP A 106 -18.42 -13.26 0.44
C ASP A 106 -19.90 -12.84 0.34
N PRO A 107 -20.56 -13.07 -0.82
CA PRO A 107 -21.95 -12.67 -1.01
C PRO A 107 -22.91 -13.46 -0.12
N GLU A 108 -22.62 -14.73 0.18
CA GLU A 108 -23.49 -15.57 1.01
C GLU A 108 -23.63 -15.01 2.43
N THR A 109 -22.55 -14.52 3.03
CA THR A 109 -22.58 -13.89 4.35
C THR A 109 -23.09 -12.45 4.26
N ALA A 110 -22.61 -11.67 3.29
CA ALA A 110 -22.95 -10.27 3.16
C ALA A 110 -24.46 -10.07 2.94
N CYS A 111 -25.07 -10.85 2.05
CA CYS A 111 -26.47 -10.68 1.69
C CYS A 111 -27.46 -11.11 2.79
N THR A 112 -27.03 -11.84 3.83
CA THR A 112 -27.89 -12.12 5.01
C THR A 112 -28.32 -10.84 5.75
N VAL A 113 -27.55 -9.76 5.59
CA VAL A 113 -27.85 -8.47 6.20
C VAL A 113 -28.96 -7.72 5.45
N ALA A 114 -29.12 -7.98 4.14
CA ALA A 114 -30.14 -7.37 3.30
C ALA A 114 -31.55 -7.94 3.59
N ASP A 115 -31.64 -9.21 3.97
CA ASP A 115 -32.89 -9.90 4.31
C ASP A 115 -32.76 -10.61 5.67
N PRO A 116 -32.82 -9.87 6.79
CA PRO A 116 -32.90 -10.48 8.10
C PRO A 116 -34.34 -10.97 8.31
N ASP A 117 -34.57 -12.28 8.10
CA ASP A 117 -35.82 -13.01 8.40
C ASP A 117 -36.66 -12.43 9.56
#